data_AF-A0A2V5MBV8-F1
#
_entry.id   AF-A0A2V5MBV8-F1
#
_cell.length_a   1.000
_cell.length_b   1.000
_cell.length_c   1.000
_cell.angle_alpha   90.00
_cell.angle_beta   90.00
_cell.angle_gamma   90.00
#
_symmetry.space_group_name_H-M   'P 1'
#
loop_
_entity.id
_entity.type
_entity.pdbx_description
1 polymer ?
#
loop_
_entity_poly.entity_id
_entity_poly.type
_entity_poly.pdbx_seq_one_letter_code
_entity_poly.pdbx_strand_id
1 'polypeptide(L)'
;MLKRAEAFCGSVAGLAFGFDNGFWRKAVIVDPWPLSVLVFCIALVLLLRWFHAPDQRRWLYAAFFAYGLALSNSQVLFAAAFGLQVLIMFGEPTLCREICFVNSLLFVVDILASYLGLLPLLDSHARQNNLLRFIFWGVGASSIALWVWLAFKTRRFFTEWKTVFMMGAIFLLGVSLYLYGATRARRRASGI
;
A
#
# COMPACT_ATOMS: atom_id res chain seq x y z
N MET A 1 24.39 -21.05 11.92
CA MET A 1 23.28 -21.30 12.87
C MET A 1 22.11 -20.34 12.65
N LEU A 2 22.34 -19.04 12.40
CA LEU A 2 21.30 -18.03 12.13
C LEU A 2 20.28 -18.41 11.02
N LYS A 3 20.74 -18.86 9.84
CA LYS A 3 19.86 -19.28 8.73
C LYS A 3 18.88 -20.43 9.08
N ARG A 4 19.24 -21.30 10.03
CA ARG A 4 18.37 -22.41 10.46
C ARG A 4 17.28 -21.92 11.41
N ALA A 5 17.57 -20.94 12.26
CA ALA A 5 16.59 -20.32 13.15
C ALA A 5 15.57 -19.48 12.36
N GLU A 6 16.02 -18.72 11.35
CA GLU A 6 15.14 -17.95 10.46
C GLU A 6 14.16 -18.84 9.70
N ALA A 7 14.64 -19.98 9.18
CA ALA A 7 13.79 -20.96 8.50
C ALA A 7 12.76 -21.59 9.46
N PHE A 8 13.14 -21.83 10.71
CA PHE A 8 12.24 -22.37 11.73
C PHE A 8 11.15 -21.35 12.10
N CYS A 9 11.53 -20.10 12.39
CA CYS A 9 10.57 -19.03 12.67
C CYS A 9 9.63 -18.78 11.49
N GLY A 10 10.13 -18.80 10.26
CA GLY A 10 9.30 -18.67 9.06
C GLY A 10 8.31 -19.82 8.89
N SER A 11 8.75 -21.05 9.18
CA SER A 11 7.88 -22.24 9.13
C SER A 11 6.78 -22.18 10.20
N VAL A 12 7.14 -21.79 11.43
CA VAL A 12 6.18 -21.63 12.53
C VAL A 12 5.18 -20.52 12.23
N ALA A 13 5.63 -19.36 11.73
CA ALA A 13 4.74 -18.25 11.36
C ALA A 13 3.80 -18.64 10.22
N GLY A 14 4.29 -19.35 9.19
CA GLY A 14 3.46 -19.81 8.07
C GLY A 14 2.41 -20.82 8.49
N LEU A 15 2.77 -21.79 9.34
CA LEU A 15 1.83 -22.76 9.89
C LEU A 15 0.82 -22.09 10.81
N ALA A 16 1.26 -21.20 11.70
CA ALA A 16 0.37 -20.47 12.59
C ALA A 16 -0.65 -19.62 11.82
N PHE A 17 -0.23 -18.96 10.74
CA PHE A 17 -1.12 -18.21 9.87
C PHE A 17 -2.07 -19.11 9.07
N GLY A 18 -1.58 -20.25 8.58
CA GLY A 18 -2.38 -21.22 7.82
C GLY A 18 -3.47 -21.90 8.64
N PHE A 19 -3.22 -22.15 9.93
CA PHE A 19 -4.18 -22.75 10.86
C PHE A 19 -5.06 -21.72 11.59
N ASP A 20 -4.97 -20.43 11.24
CA ASP A 20 -5.86 -19.42 11.81
C ASP A 20 -7.31 -19.64 11.35
N ASN A 21 -8.23 -19.83 12.31
CA ASN A 21 -9.66 -20.08 12.03
C ASN A 21 -10.33 -18.93 11.28
N GLY A 22 -9.90 -17.68 11.51
CA GLY A 22 -10.46 -16.50 10.85
C GLY A 22 -10.10 -16.46 9.37
N PHE A 23 -8.82 -16.72 9.08
CA PHE A 23 -8.31 -16.81 7.72
C PHE A 23 -8.89 -18.03 6.98
N TRP A 24 -8.85 -19.22 7.58
CA TRP A 24 -9.30 -20.46 6.93
C TRP A 24 -10.78 -20.42 6.55
N ARG A 25 -11.64 -19.91 7.43
CA ARG A 25 -13.08 -19.74 7.15
C ARG A 25 -13.33 -18.86 5.92
N LYS A 26 -12.51 -17.82 5.73
CA LYS A 26 -12.61 -16.91 4.57
C LYS A 26 -11.92 -17.47 3.33
N ALA A 27 -10.90 -18.31 3.49
CA ALA A 27 -10.17 -18.96 2.39
C ALA A 27 -10.97 -20.10 1.73
N VAL A 28 -11.77 -20.83 2.50
CA VAL A 28 -12.61 -21.93 1.98
C VAL A 28 -13.83 -21.39 1.20
N ILE A 29 -14.32 -20.21 1.58
CA ILE A 29 -15.37 -19.50 0.86
C ILE A 29 -14.72 -18.72 -0.29
N VAL A 30 -15.43 -18.53 -1.42
CA VAL A 30 -14.96 -17.68 -2.53
C VAL A 30 -15.03 -16.18 -2.14
N ASP A 31 -14.31 -15.82 -1.09
CA ASP A 31 -14.15 -14.45 -0.59
C ASP A 31 -12.86 -13.84 -1.21
N PRO A 32 -12.87 -12.57 -1.64
CA PRO A 32 -11.68 -11.92 -2.19
C PRO A 32 -10.62 -11.54 -1.14
N TRP A 33 -10.96 -11.54 0.15
CA TRP A 33 -10.07 -11.11 1.22
C TRP A 33 -8.76 -11.93 1.35
N PRO A 34 -8.76 -13.27 1.32
CA PRO A 34 -7.54 -14.09 1.36
C PRO A 34 -6.57 -13.77 0.21
N LEU A 35 -7.10 -13.47 -0.98
CA LEU A 35 -6.28 -13.04 -2.12
C LEU A 35 -5.61 -11.69 -1.84
N SER A 36 -6.31 -10.74 -1.21
CA SER A 36 -5.72 -9.47 -0.78
C SER A 36 -4.53 -9.70 0.16
N VAL A 37 -4.69 -10.60 1.13
CA VAL A 37 -3.65 -10.90 2.12
C VAL A 37 -2.45 -11.58 1.45
N LEU A 38 -2.68 -12.53 0.55
CA LEU A 38 -1.60 -13.19 -0.21
C LEU A 38 -0.78 -12.18 -1.03
N VAL A 39 -1.45 -11.31 -1.80
CA VAL A 39 -0.78 -10.29 -2.60
C VAL A 39 -0.04 -9.28 -1.71
N PHE A 40 -0.60 -8.94 -0.55
CA PHE A 40 0.06 -8.10 0.44
C PHE A 40 1.30 -8.79 1.04
N CYS A 41 1.26 -10.08 1.37
CA CYS A 41 2.42 -10.85 1.81
C CYS A 41 3.52 -10.85 0.73
N ILE A 42 3.16 -10.99 -0.55
CA ILE A 42 4.12 -10.86 -1.66
C ILE A 42 4.75 -9.46 -1.66
N ALA A 43 3.95 -8.39 -1.50
CA ALA A 43 4.47 -7.03 -1.41
C ALA A 43 5.47 -6.86 -0.25
N LEU A 44 5.17 -7.42 0.93
CA LEU A 44 6.06 -7.41 2.08
C LEU A 44 7.36 -8.17 1.83
N VAL A 45 7.31 -9.36 1.22
CA VAL A 45 8.51 -10.15 0.90
C VAL A 45 9.39 -9.40 -0.10
N LEU A 46 8.80 -8.79 -1.14
CA LEU A 46 9.52 -7.98 -2.12
C LEU A 46 10.16 -6.75 -1.47
N LEU A 47 9.45 -6.09 -0.56
CA LEU A 47 9.97 -4.92 0.14
C LEU A 47 11.07 -5.30 1.14
N LEU A 48 10.93 -6.40 1.88
CA LEU A 48 11.98 -6.93 2.75
C LEU A 48 13.23 -7.34 1.97
N ARG A 49 13.04 -7.88 0.76
CA ARG A 49 14.15 -8.19 -0.15
C ARG A 49 14.86 -6.93 -0.62
N TRP A 50 14.12 -5.86 -0.93
CA TRP A 50 14.71 -4.55 -1.21
C TRP A 50 15.44 -3.99 0.01
N PHE A 51 14.86 -4.11 1.21
CA PHE A 51 15.46 -3.62 2.45
C PHE A 51 16.84 -4.22 2.73
N HIS A 52 17.04 -5.51 2.42
CA HIS A 52 18.34 -6.18 2.55
C HIS A 52 19.35 -5.80 1.45
N ALA A 53 18.89 -5.32 0.30
CA ALA A 53 19.72 -4.96 -0.84
C ALA A 53 19.16 -3.71 -1.56
N PRO A 54 19.33 -2.52 -0.95
CA PRO A 54 18.68 -1.29 -1.41
C PRO A 54 19.10 -0.85 -2.82
N ASP A 55 20.27 -1.29 -3.29
CA ASP A 55 20.77 -1.04 -4.65
C ASP A 55 19.84 -1.61 -5.74
N GLN A 56 19.05 -2.64 -5.45
CA GLN A 56 18.19 -3.30 -6.43
C GLN A 56 16.77 -2.72 -6.44
N ARG A 57 16.60 -1.52 -7.02
CA ARG A 57 15.33 -0.79 -7.11
C ARG A 57 14.18 -1.54 -7.82
N ARG A 58 14.49 -2.56 -8.63
CA ARG A 58 13.48 -3.43 -9.26
C ARG A 58 12.53 -4.09 -8.26
N TRP A 59 13.02 -4.45 -7.07
CA TRP A 59 12.21 -5.09 -6.03
C TRP A 59 11.29 -4.10 -5.35
N LEU A 60 11.73 -2.85 -5.21
CA LEU A 60 10.92 -1.73 -4.74
C LEU A 60 9.75 -1.48 -5.70
N TYR A 61 10.01 -1.40 -7.00
CA TYR A 61 8.96 -1.25 -8.02
C TYR A 61 7.96 -2.41 -8.00
N ALA A 62 8.44 -3.65 -7.90
CA ALA A 62 7.58 -4.82 -7.80
C ALA A 62 6.74 -4.83 -6.51
N ALA A 63 7.30 -4.36 -5.39
CA ALA A 63 6.57 -4.24 -4.13
C ALA A 63 5.43 -3.21 -4.22
N PHE A 64 5.68 -2.06 -4.85
CA PHE A 64 4.64 -1.04 -5.08
C PHE A 64 3.56 -1.51 -6.05
N PHE A 65 3.91 -2.29 -7.07
CA PHE A 65 2.94 -2.93 -7.95
C PHE A 65 2.02 -3.88 -7.19
N ALA A 66 2.61 -4.82 -6.42
CA ALA A 66 1.87 -5.79 -5.63
C ALA A 66 1.01 -5.09 -4.56
N TYR A 67 1.54 -4.04 -3.92
CA TYR A 67 0.78 -3.26 -2.96
C TYR A 67 -0.42 -2.55 -3.60
N GLY A 68 -0.27 -1.97 -4.79
CA GLY A 68 -1.39 -1.37 -5.53
C GLY A 68 -2.46 -2.40 -5.92
N LEU A 69 -2.06 -3.60 -6.29
CA LEU A 69 -2.97 -4.71 -6.56
C LEU A 69 -3.74 -5.13 -5.29
N ALA A 70 -3.06 -5.21 -4.14
CA ALA A 70 -3.66 -5.56 -2.86
C ALA A 70 -4.66 -4.48 -2.39
N LEU A 71 -4.29 -3.20 -2.51
CA LEU A 71 -5.14 -2.06 -2.14
C LEU A 71 -6.44 -2.00 -2.95
N SER A 72 -6.38 -2.38 -4.23
CA SER A 72 -7.55 -2.42 -5.11
C SER A 72 -8.60 -3.44 -4.67
N ASN A 73 -8.15 -4.50 -3.99
CA ASN A 73 -9.00 -5.57 -3.51
C ASN A 73 -9.54 -5.29 -2.09
N SER A 74 -8.73 -4.67 -1.23
CA SER A 74 -9.16 -4.30 0.13
C SER A 74 -8.68 -2.90 0.54
N GLN A 75 -9.63 -2.00 0.76
CA GLN A 75 -9.38 -0.63 1.23
C GLN A 75 -8.77 -0.59 2.65
N VAL A 76 -8.98 -1.62 3.48
CA VAL A 76 -8.41 -1.68 4.83
C VAL A 76 -6.88 -1.70 4.79
N LEU A 77 -6.28 -2.17 3.69
CA LEU A 77 -4.83 -2.16 3.48
C LEU A 77 -4.24 -0.75 3.39
N PHE A 78 -5.04 0.31 3.29
CA PHE A 78 -4.54 1.68 3.49
C PHE A 78 -3.79 1.84 4.82
N ALA A 79 -4.17 1.10 5.87
CA ALA A 79 -3.45 1.12 7.15
C ALA A 79 -2.00 0.63 7.02
N ALA A 80 -1.74 -0.31 6.10
CA ALA A 80 -0.40 -0.82 5.86
C ALA A 80 0.52 0.22 5.19
N ALA A 81 -0.04 1.23 4.50
CA ALA A 81 0.75 2.30 3.88
C ALA A 81 1.70 2.96 4.87
N PHE A 82 1.25 3.22 6.10
CA PHE A 82 2.08 3.78 7.15
C PHE A 82 3.25 2.86 7.51
N GLY A 83 3.00 1.56 7.70
CA GLY A 83 4.04 0.58 7.98
C GLY A 83 5.08 0.48 6.86
N LEU A 84 4.64 0.54 5.60
CA LEU A 84 5.54 0.55 4.44
C LEU A 84 6.39 1.82 4.39
N GLN A 85 5.82 3.00 4.69
CA GLN A 85 6.57 4.26 4.78
C GLN A 85 7.67 4.17 5.84
N VAL A 86 7.35 3.66 7.03
CA VAL A 86 8.32 3.47 8.11
C VAL A 86 9.44 2.51 7.69
N LEU A 87 9.12 1.41 7.01
CA LEU A 87 10.16 0.48 6.52
C LEU A 87 11.08 1.12 5.48
N ILE A 88 10.52 1.91 4.55
CA ILE A 88 11.29 2.66 3.55
C ILE A 88 12.15 3.73 4.22
N MET A 89 11.68 4.38 5.28
CA MET A 89 12.45 5.34 6.07
C MET A 89 13.74 4.74 6.63
N PHE A 90 13.68 3.50 7.11
CA PHE A 90 14.86 2.79 7.63
C PHE A 90 15.82 2.35 6.52
N GLY A 91 15.30 2.01 5.33
CA GLY A 91 16.12 1.60 4.19
C GLY A 91 16.81 2.77 3.52
N GLU A 92 16.02 3.76 3.08
CA GLU A 92 16.52 4.93 2.35
C GLU A 92 15.69 6.19 2.71
N PRO A 93 16.15 7.02 3.68
CA PRO A 93 15.36 8.12 4.22
C PRO A 93 15.11 9.25 3.21
N THR A 94 15.99 9.40 2.22
CA THR A 94 15.84 10.36 1.11
C THR A 94 14.64 10.01 0.24
N LEU A 95 14.46 8.72 -0.06
CA LEU A 95 13.35 8.19 -0.86
C LEU A 95 12.04 8.24 -0.06
N CYS A 96 12.07 7.88 1.22
CA CYS A 96 10.91 7.99 2.11
C CYS A 96 10.34 9.40 2.15
N ARG A 97 11.19 10.42 2.27
CA ARG A 97 10.74 11.82 2.36
C ARG A 97 9.96 12.24 1.11
N GLU A 98 10.41 11.86 -0.08
CA GLU A 98 9.71 12.23 -1.33
C GLU A 98 8.39 11.48 -1.47
N ILE A 99 8.31 10.21 -1.03
CA ILE A 99 7.04 9.47 -0.95
C ILE A 99 6.09 10.11 0.05
N CYS A 100 6.57 10.50 1.23
CA CYS A 100 5.75 11.18 2.24
C CYS A 100 5.23 12.52 1.71
N PHE A 101 6.04 13.26 0.94
CA PHE A 101 5.59 14.50 0.29
C PHE A 101 4.43 14.24 -0.67
N VAL A 102 4.57 13.26 -1.57
CA VAL A 102 3.51 12.92 -2.53
C VAL A 102 2.25 12.43 -1.81
N ASN A 103 2.39 11.59 -0.78
CA ASN A 103 1.25 11.13 0.02
C ASN A 103 0.56 12.26 0.77
N SER A 104 1.31 13.20 1.33
CA SER A 104 0.76 14.38 1.99
C SER A 104 0.05 15.31 1.00
N LEU A 105 0.59 15.46 -0.22
CA LEU A 105 -0.06 16.22 -1.28
C LEU A 105 -1.39 15.57 -1.70
N LEU A 106 -1.39 14.25 -1.91
CA LEU A 106 -2.61 13.49 -2.23
C LEU A 106 -3.66 13.65 -1.12
N PHE A 107 -3.27 13.50 0.15
CA PHE A 107 -4.16 13.70 1.29
C PHE A 107 -4.81 15.09 1.32
N VAL A 108 -4.05 16.16 1.04
CA VAL A 108 -4.58 17.53 0.97
C VAL A 108 -5.51 17.70 -0.23
N VAL A 109 -5.17 17.13 -1.39
CA VAL A 109 -6.03 17.17 -2.59
C VAL A 109 -7.34 16.42 -2.34
N ASP A 110 -7.30 15.25 -1.69
CA ASP A 110 -8.49 14.47 -1.32
C ASP A 110 -9.40 15.27 -0.38
N ILE A 111 -8.83 15.93 0.62
CA ILE A 111 -9.59 16.83 1.50
C ILE A 111 -10.22 17.96 0.69
N LEU A 112 -9.44 18.66 -0.15
CA LEU A 112 -9.94 19.79 -0.93
C LEU A 112 -11.04 19.38 -1.92
N ALA A 113 -10.88 18.23 -2.58
CA ALA A 113 -11.86 17.69 -3.49
C ALA A 113 -13.14 17.25 -2.77
N SER A 114 -13.05 16.80 -1.52
CA SER A 114 -14.22 16.53 -0.68
C SER A 114 -14.99 17.81 -0.32
N TYR A 115 -14.29 18.93 -0.08
CA TYR A 115 -14.93 20.23 0.14
C TYR A 115 -15.60 20.79 -1.11
N LEU A 116 -15.03 20.54 -2.29
CA LEU A 116 -15.57 21.01 -3.58
C LEU A 116 -16.70 20.13 -4.14
N GLY A 117 -17.00 18.99 -3.50
CA GLY A 117 -18.06 18.07 -3.95
C GLY A 117 -17.77 17.38 -5.30
N LEU A 118 -16.52 17.43 -5.78
CA LEU A 118 -16.14 16.92 -7.11
C LEU A 118 -15.96 15.39 -7.15
N LEU A 119 -15.93 14.71 -5.99
CA LEU A 119 -15.67 13.27 -5.87
C LEU A 119 -16.80 12.46 -5.17
N PRO A 120 -18.03 12.45 -5.69
CA PRO A 120 -19.13 11.65 -5.13
C PRO A 120 -18.85 10.13 -5.12
N LEU A 121 -17.93 9.65 -5.95
CA LEU A 121 -17.52 8.22 -6.02
C LEU A 121 -16.62 7.77 -4.85
N LEU A 122 -15.79 8.65 -4.29
CA LEU A 122 -15.01 8.36 -3.07
C LEU A 122 -15.80 8.67 -1.80
N ASP A 123 -16.73 9.64 -1.89
CA ASP A 123 -17.60 10.05 -0.79
C ASP A 123 -18.64 9.00 -0.37
N SER A 124 -19.08 8.12 -1.26
CA SER A 124 -20.12 7.14 -0.91
C SER A 124 -19.61 5.95 -0.08
N HIS A 125 -18.36 5.52 -0.28
CA HIS A 125 -17.80 4.32 0.39
C HIS A 125 -16.86 4.64 1.56
N ALA A 126 -16.09 5.74 1.49
CA ALA A 126 -15.19 6.15 2.58
C ALA A 126 -15.92 6.87 3.72
N ARG A 127 -17.04 7.56 3.43
CA ARG A 127 -17.82 8.33 4.42
C ARG A 127 -18.65 7.46 5.35
N GLN A 128 -19.03 6.25 4.93
CA GLN A 128 -19.94 5.38 5.69
C GLN A 128 -19.24 4.54 6.77
N ASN A 129 -17.91 4.38 6.70
CA ASN A 129 -17.13 3.51 7.59
C ASN A 129 -16.18 4.30 8.50
N ASN A 130 -16.53 4.44 9.78
CA ASN A 130 -15.74 5.16 10.79
C ASN A 130 -14.27 4.69 10.88
N LEU A 131 -14.03 3.39 10.68
CA LEU A 131 -12.69 2.80 10.72
C LEU A 131 -11.80 3.26 9.56
N LEU A 132 -12.32 3.23 8.33
CA LEU A 132 -11.59 3.66 7.14
C LEU A 132 -11.24 5.15 7.22
N ARG A 133 -12.16 5.96 7.74
CA ARG A 133 -11.89 7.38 8.02
C ARG A 133 -10.76 7.55 9.03
N PHE A 134 -10.80 6.80 10.14
CA PHE A 134 -9.73 6.87 11.15
C PHE A 134 -8.37 6.48 10.58
N ILE A 135 -8.32 5.40 9.79
CA ILE A 135 -7.10 4.96 9.11
C ILE A 135 -6.60 6.05 8.14
N PHE A 136 -7.48 6.61 7.31
CA PHE A 136 -7.10 7.63 6.34
C PHE A 136 -6.50 8.87 7.00
N TRP A 137 -7.16 9.39 8.05
CA TRP A 137 -6.65 10.51 8.83
C TRP A 137 -5.34 10.18 9.55
N GLY A 138 -5.23 8.97 10.14
CA GLY A 138 -4.01 8.54 10.82
C GLY A 138 -2.81 8.40 9.87
N VAL A 139 -3.02 7.82 8.69
CA VAL A 139 -1.99 7.69 7.65
C VAL A 139 -1.61 9.06 7.08
N GLY A 140 -2.59 9.91 6.80
CA GLY A 140 -2.35 11.27 6.31
C GLY A 140 -1.56 12.13 7.29
N ALA A 141 -1.99 12.17 8.55
CA ALA A 141 -1.32 12.94 9.61
C ALA A 141 0.10 12.42 9.88
N SER A 142 0.30 11.10 9.92
CA SER A 142 1.61 10.51 10.12
C SER A 142 2.56 10.74 8.94
N SER A 143 2.06 10.70 7.69
CA SER A 143 2.85 11.05 6.50
C SER A 143 3.31 12.51 6.55
N ILE A 144 2.46 13.44 6.98
CA ILE A 144 2.83 14.86 7.15
C ILE A 144 3.89 15.01 8.24
N ALA A 145 3.69 14.36 9.40
CA ALA A 145 4.65 14.41 10.51
C ALA A 145 6.02 13.87 10.10
N LEU A 146 6.06 12.71 9.42
CA LEU A 146 7.28 12.11 8.88
C LEU A 146 7.95 13.01 7.85
N TRP A 147 7.17 13.62 6.95
CA TRP A 147 7.69 14.55 5.95
C TRP A 147 8.35 15.77 6.60
N VAL A 148 7.67 16.42 7.55
CA VAL A 148 8.19 17.59 8.28
C VAL A 148 9.49 17.22 9.01
N TRP A 149 9.50 16.09 9.72
CA TRP A 149 10.66 15.62 10.46
C TRP A 149 11.87 15.35 9.54
N LEU A 150 11.66 14.65 8.43
CA LEU A 150 12.70 14.36 7.44
C LEU A 150 13.15 15.62 6.69
N ALA A 151 12.26 16.58 6.44
CA ALA A 151 12.62 17.85 5.81
C ALA A 151 13.63 18.63 6.67
N PHE A 152 13.44 18.68 7.99
CA PHE A 152 14.39 19.31 8.91
C PHE A 152 15.75 18.60 8.94
N LYS A 153 15.76 17.26 8.86
CA LYS A 153 16.99 16.45 9.00
C LYS A 153 17.85 16.44 7.73
N THR A 154 17.24 16.40 6.54
CA THR A 154 17.95 15.99 5.32
C THR A 154 18.38 17.15 4.41
N ARG A 155 17.87 18.38 4.61
CA ARG A 155 18.24 19.68 3.93
C ARG A 155 18.49 19.69 2.40
N ARG A 156 18.22 18.61 1.66
CA ARG A 156 18.40 18.51 0.19
C ARG A 156 17.10 18.11 -0.47
N PHE A 157 16.48 18.94 -1.29
CA PHE A 157 15.19 18.63 -1.92
C PHE A 157 15.37 17.93 -3.29
N PHE A 158 14.40 17.09 -3.68
CA PHE A 158 14.22 16.54 -5.04
C PHE A 158 15.42 15.81 -5.64
N THR A 159 15.99 14.85 -4.90
CA THR A 159 17.10 14.03 -5.41
C THR A 159 16.62 12.83 -6.22
N GLU A 160 15.44 12.27 -5.92
CA GLU A 160 14.99 10.95 -6.42
C GLU A 160 13.62 10.96 -7.10
N TRP A 161 13.20 12.12 -7.59
CA TRP A 161 11.85 12.35 -8.15
C TRP A 161 11.47 11.37 -9.29
N LYS A 162 12.43 10.97 -10.12
CA LYS A 162 12.21 9.99 -11.20
C LYS A 162 11.80 8.63 -10.65
N THR A 163 12.41 8.22 -9.55
CA THR A 163 12.15 6.95 -8.86
C THR A 163 10.76 6.97 -8.26
N VAL A 164 10.40 8.06 -7.57
CA VAL A 164 9.07 8.23 -6.98
C VAL A 164 7.98 8.26 -8.05
N PHE A 165 8.23 8.93 -9.17
CA PHE A 165 7.28 8.96 -10.28
C PHE A 165 7.08 7.58 -10.91
N MET A 166 8.16 6.81 -11.12
CA MET A 166 8.09 5.42 -11.58
C MET A 166 7.32 4.52 -10.59
N MET A 167 7.56 4.68 -9.28
CA MET A 167 6.82 3.94 -8.25
C MET A 167 5.33 4.28 -8.28
N GLY A 168 4.99 5.55 -8.42
CA GLY A 168 3.61 6.02 -8.56
C GLY A 168 2.94 5.47 -9.82
N ALA A 169 3.63 5.50 -10.97
CA ALA A 169 3.11 4.96 -12.22
C ALA A 169 2.86 3.45 -12.15
N ILE A 170 3.78 2.70 -11.56
CA ILE A 170 3.68 1.24 -11.39
C ILE A 170 2.59 0.88 -10.37
N PHE A 171 2.46 1.66 -9.29
CA PHE A 171 1.37 1.52 -8.34
C PHE A 171 0.00 1.75 -9.02
N LEU A 172 -0.13 2.83 -9.80
CA LEU A 172 -1.34 3.12 -10.57
C LEU A 172 -1.64 2.04 -11.61
N LEU A 173 -0.62 1.46 -12.25
CA LEU A 173 -0.78 0.30 -13.12
C LEU A 173 -1.37 -0.90 -12.36
N GLY A 174 -0.86 -1.19 -11.16
CA GLY A 174 -1.40 -2.22 -10.27
C GLY A 174 -2.88 -1.98 -9.94
N VAL A 175 -3.26 -0.73 -9.69
CA VAL A 175 -4.65 -0.33 -9.43
C VAL A 175 -5.53 -0.43 -10.69
N SER A 176 -4.98 -0.06 -11.84
CA SER A 176 -5.73 -0.02 -13.12
C SER A 176 -6.21 -1.38 -13.59
N LEU A 177 -5.49 -2.46 -13.26
CA LEU A 177 -5.88 -3.83 -13.62
C LEU A 177 -7.25 -4.21 -13.05
N TYR A 178 -7.59 -3.67 -11.87
CA TYR A 178 -8.90 -3.89 -11.27
C TYR A 178 -10.00 -3.06 -11.96
N LEU A 179 -9.69 -1.83 -12.38
CA LEU A 179 -10.62 -0.99 -13.14
C LEU A 179 -10.98 -1.60 -14.50
N TYR A 180 -10.05 -2.32 -15.12
CA TYR A 180 -10.32 -3.08 -16.35
C TYR A 180 -11.33 -4.21 -16.12
N GLY A 181 -11.23 -4.93 -14.99
CA GLY A 181 -12.23 -5.93 -14.60
C GLY A 181 -13.60 -5.32 -14.30
N ALA A 182 -13.64 -4.22 -13.55
CA ALA A 182 -14.88 -3.54 -13.17
C ALA A 182 -15.65 -2.96 -14.38
N THR A 183 -14.96 -2.37 -15.34
CA THR A 183 -15.58 -1.85 -16.57
C THR A 183 -16.17 -2.96 -17.44
N ARG A 184 -15.52 -4.14 -17.49
CA ARG A 184 -16.03 -5.30 -18.24
C ARG A 184 -17.25 -5.93 -17.59
N ALA A 185 -17.30 -6.01 -16.26
CA ALA A 185 -18.48 -6.48 -15.52
C ALA A 185 -19.69 -5.57 -15.75
N ARG A 186 -19.46 -4.23 -15.77
CA ARG A 186 -20.53 -3.26 -16.04
C ARG A 186 -21.09 -3.38 -17.45
N ARG A 187 -20.24 -3.64 -18.47
CA ARG A 187 -20.69 -3.88 -19.85
C ARG A 187 -21.55 -5.14 -20.00
N ARG A 188 -21.18 -6.24 -19.33
CA ARG A 188 -22.01 -7.47 -19.30
C ARG A 188 -23.37 -7.24 -18.63
N ALA A 189 -23.44 -6.41 -17.61
CA ALA A 189 -24.70 -6.08 -16.93
C ALA A 189 -25.61 -5.14 -17.75
N SER A 190 -25.04 -4.35 -18.67
CA SER A 190 -25.79 -3.44 -19.55
C SER A 190 -26.19 -4.03 -20.90
N GLY A 191 -25.93 -5.31 -21.16
CA GLY A 191 -26.43 -6.01 -22.36
C GLY A 191 -25.94 -5.45 -23.71
N ILE A 192 -24.70 -4.93 -23.76
CA ILE A 192 -24.00 -4.58 -25.01
C ILE A 192 -22.77 -5.47 -25.15
#